data_AF-A0A972ICJ0-F1
#
_entry.id   AF-A0A972ICJ0-F1
#
_cell.length_a   1.000
_cell.length_b   1.000
_cell.length_c   1.000
_cell.angle_alpha   90.00
_cell.angle_beta   90.00
_cell.angle_gamma   90.00
#
_symmetry.space_group_name_H-M   'P 1'
#
loop_
_entity.id
_entity.type
_entity.pdbx_description
1 polymer ?
#
loop_
_entity_poly.entity_id
_entity_poly.type
_entity_poly.pdbx_seq_one_letter_code
_entity_poly.pdbx_strand_id
1 'polypeptide(L)'
;VEGLSKKWNLSLPETAAFLSGINTSLKEELDIDSLEAADSVKLDIEYEKLLWNMYNAKAEWLYNLEEWNDIFDKEKRDEIRKNYLETVTAKREKPGRNDPCPCGSGKKYKKCCGA
;
A
#
# COMPACT_ATOMS: atom_id res chain seq x y z
N VAL A 1 -8.74 4.41 24.64
CA VAL A 1 -8.56 3.09 23.97
C VAL A 1 -9.54 2.02 24.47
N GLU A 2 -9.85 1.94 25.77
CA GLU A 2 -10.78 0.93 26.33
C GLU A 2 -12.18 0.93 25.71
N GLY A 3 -12.71 2.11 25.38
CA GLY A 3 -14.01 2.23 24.73
C GLY A 3 -14.07 1.52 23.37
N LEU A 4 -12.97 1.55 22.61
CA LEU A 4 -12.85 0.85 21.32
C LEU A 4 -12.73 -0.66 21.51
N SER A 5 -11.89 -1.10 22.45
CA SER A 5 -11.74 -2.52 22.81
C SER A 5 -13.08 -3.16 23.18
N LYS A 6 -13.89 -2.50 24.03
CA LYS A 6 -15.23 -2.98 24.39
C LYS A 6 -16.19 -2.98 23.20
N LYS A 7 -16.14 -1.94 22.35
CA LYS A 7 -17.00 -1.83 21.17
C LYS A 7 -16.71 -2.90 20.12
N TRP A 8 -15.44 -3.22 19.90
CA TRP A 8 -15.00 -4.21 18.91
C TRP A 8 -14.91 -5.63 19.48
N ASN A 9 -15.18 -5.80 20.78
CA ASN A 9 -15.04 -7.07 21.48
C ASN A 9 -13.63 -7.69 21.32
N LEU A 10 -12.61 -6.82 21.37
CA LEU A 10 -11.19 -7.18 21.26
C LEU A 10 -10.49 -6.92 22.59
N SER A 11 -9.40 -7.63 22.86
CA SER A 11 -8.52 -7.31 23.99
C SER A 11 -7.79 -5.97 23.78
N LEU A 12 -7.27 -5.39 24.86
CA LEU A 12 -6.47 -4.17 24.80
C LEU A 12 -5.22 -4.33 23.90
N PRO A 13 -4.44 -5.42 23.99
CA PRO A 13 -3.31 -5.65 23.10
C PRO A 13 -3.72 -5.77 21.62
N GLU A 14 -4.83 -6.44 21.31
CA GLU A 14 -5.34 -6.57 19.94
C GLU A 14 -5.80 -5.21 19.38
N THR A 15 -6.44 -4.39 20.22
CA THR A 15 -6.84 -3.04 19.85
C THR A 15 -5.62 -2.17 19.58
N ALA A 16 -4.58 -2.25 20.42
CA ALA A 16 -3.33 -1.52 20.21
C ALA A 16 -2.58 -2.00 18.94
N ALA A 17 -2.55 -3.31 18.69
CA ALA A 17 -1.97 -3.88 17.47
C ALA A 17 -2.73 -3.41 16.22
N PHE A 18 -4.06 -3.36 16.28
CA PHE A 18 -4.88 -2.82 15.20
C PHE A 18 -4.61 -1.33 14.97
N LEU A 19 -4.60 -0.53 16.06
CA LEU A 19 -4.29 0.90 15.99
C LEU A 19 -2.90 1.15 15.39
N SER A 20 -1.92 0.31 15.71
CA SER A 20 -0.58 0.33 15.11
C SER A 20 -0.59 0.03 13.62
N GLY A 21 -1.32 -1.01 13.20
CA GLY A 21 -1.45 -1.36 11.80
C GLY A 21 -2.08 -0.24 10.97
N ILE A 22 -3.18 0.34 11.46
CA ILE A 22 -3.91 1.40 10.75
C ILE A 22 -3.25 2.78 10.89
N ASN A 23 -2.32 2.98 11.83
CA ASN A 23 -1.69 4.28 12.09
C ASN A 23 -1.07 4.87 10.82
N THR A 24 -0.45 4.00 10.02
CA THR A 24 0.16 4.36 8.73
C THR A 24 -0.84 4.86 7.69
N SER A 25 -2.14 4.66 7.90
CA SER A 25 -3.22 5.11 7.02
C SER A 25 -4.08 6.23 7.63
N LEU A 26 -3.72 6.76 8.80
CA LEU A 26 -4.39 7.92 9.40
C LEU A 26 -3.84 9.23 8.83
N LYS A 27 -4.69 10.26 8.79
CA LYS A 27 -4.29 11.63 8.42
C LYS A 27 -3.35 12.25 9.45
N GLU A 28 -3.62 12.00 10.72
CA GLU A 28 -2.77 12.38 11.85
C GLU A 28 -2.29 11.11 12.52
N GLU A 29 -0.98 10.89 12.51
CA GLU A 29 -0.37 9.73 13.16
C GLU A 29 -0.58 9.85 14.67
N LEU A 30 -1.06 8.77 15.27
CA LEU A 30 -1.22 8.64 16.71
C LEU A 30 0.10 8.18 17.32
N ASP A 31 0.48 8.82 18.41
CA ASP A 31 1.61 8.37 19.23
C ASP A 31 1.15 7.24 20.16
N ILE A 32 1.23 6.00 19.69
CA ILE A 32 0.67 4.83 20.36
C ILE A 32 1.38 4.53 21.69
N ASP A 33 2.65 4.93 21.80
CA ASP A 33 3.45 4.67 23.00
C ASP A 33 3.06 5.58 24.18
N SER A 34 2.46 6.75 23.90
CA SER A 34 1.98 7.69 24.93
C SER A 34 0.49 7.60 25.22
N LEU A 35 -0.27 6.77 24.48
CA LEU A 35 -1.70 6.60 24.71
C LEU A 35 -1.99 5.83 26.00
N GLU A 36 -2.80 6.45 26.86
CA GLU A 36 -3.38 5.77 28.00
C GLU A 36 -4.71 5.09 27.65
N ALA A 37 -5.10 4.13 28.48
CA ALA A 37 -6.32 3.35 28.31
C ALA A 37 -7.59 4.23 28.15
N ALA A 38 -7.62 5.40 28.82
CA ALA A 38 -8.74 6.32 28.86
C ALA A 38 -8.82 7.31 27.68
N ASP A 39 -7.77 7.43 26.85
CA ASP A 39 -7.72 8.48 25.85
C ASP A 39 -8.75 8.27 24.72
N SER A 40 -9.42 9.37 24.35
CA SER A 40 -10.33 9.44 23.21
C SER A 40 -9.56 9.62 21.92
N VAL A 41 -9.49 8.55 21.12
CA VAL A 41 -8.76 8.51 19.85
C VAL A 41 -9.67 8.96 18.70
N LYS A 42 -9.19 9.89 17.87
CA LYS A 42 -9.81 10.22 16.58
C LYS A 42 -9.16 9.37 15.49
N LEU A 43 -9.99 8.60 14.77
CA LEU A 43 -9.54 7.74 13.69
C LEU A 43 -9.98 8.33 12.36
N ASP A 44 -9.24 9.34 11.91
CA ASP A 44 -9.46 9.95 10.59
C ASP A 44 -8.64 9.19 9.55
N ILE A 45 -9.29 8.21 8.92
CA ILE A 45 -8.67 7.35 7.91
C ILE A 45 -8.52 8.10 6.60
N GLU A 46 -7.31 8.08 6.03
CA GLU A 46 -7.05 8.50 4.67
C GLU A 46 -7.21 7.31 3.73
N TYR A 47 -8.38 7.23 3.08
CA TYR A 47 -8.77 6.10 2.24
C TYR A 47 -7.80 5.80 1.09
N GLU A 48 -7.19 6.82 0.50
CA GLU A 48 -6.18 6.62 -0.56
C GLU A 48 -4.93 5.93 0.01
N LYS A 49 -4.38 6.44 1.12
CA LYS A 49 -3.23 5.85 1.81
C LYS A 49 -3.52 4.43 2.29
N LEU A 50 -4.74 4.18 2.78
CA LEU A 50 -5.22 2.85 3.14
C LEU A 50 -5.21 1.90 1.94
N LEU A 51 -5.78 2.32 0.80
CA LEU A 51 -5.83 1.52 -0.41
C LEU A 51 -4.42 1.22 -0.97
N TRP A 52 -3.52 2.21 -0.91
CA TRP A 52 -2.09 2.04 -1.25
C TRP A 52 -1.41 1.00 -0.36
N ASN A 53 -1.63 1.04 0.96
CA ASN A 53 -1.07 0.06 1.89
C ASN A 53 -1.61 -1.35 1.61
N MET A 54 -2.88 -1.48 1.22
CA MET A 54 -3.48 -2.76 0.80
C MET A 54 -2.84 -3.31 -0.48
N TYR A 55 -2.56 -2.45 -1.47
CA TYR A 55 -1.82 -2.86 -2.67
C TYR A 55 -0.40 -3.32 -2.33
N ASN A 56 0.30 -2.58 -1.47
CA ASN A 56 1.65 -2.94 -1.03
C ASN A 56 1.69 -4.27 -0.28
N ALA A 57 0.68 -4.55 0.55
CA ALA A 57 0.50 -5.82 1.24
C ALA A 57 0.00 -6.96 0.32
N LYS A 58 -0.33 -6.66 -0.96
CA LYS A 58 -0.93 -7.59 -1.93
C LYS A 58 -2.20 -8.28 -1.41
N ALA A 59 -2.98 -7.54 -0.62
CA ALA A 59 -4.19 -8.06 0.02
C ALA A 59 -5.40 -7.94 -0.93
N GLU A 60 -5.48 -8.82 -1.94
CA GLU A 60 -6.51 -8.72 -2.98
C GLU A 60 -7.94 -8.74 -2.44
N TRP A 61 -8.17 -9.46 -1.36
CA TRP A 61 -9.46 -9.56 -0.69
C TRP A 61 -9.92 -8.24 -0.05
N LEU A 62 -9.01 -7.30 0.26
CA LEU A 62 -9.34 -6.00 0.86
C LEU A 62 -9.64 -4.92 -0.18
N TYR A 63 -8.83 -4.84 -1.24
CA TYR A 63 -8.96 -3.78 -2.24
C TYR A 63 -9.96 -4.11 -3.35
N ASN A 64 -10.62 -5.28 -3.33
CA ASN A 64 -11.67 -5.67 -4.27
C ASN A 64 -13.09 -5.61 -3.67
N LEU A 65 -13.22 -5.15 -2.42
CA LEU A 65 -14.51 -4.98 -1.75
C LEU A 65 -15.44 -4.01 -2.49
N GLU A 66 -16.75 -4.28 -2.44
CA GLU A 66 -17.79 -3.47 -3.08
C GLU A 66 -18.04 -2.17 -2.31
N GLU A 67 -17.75 -2.16 -1.01
CA GLU A 67 -17.84 -1.02 -0.10
C GLU A 67 -16.96 0.15 -0.54
N TRP A 68 -15.92 -0.12 -1.31
CA TRP A 68 -15.09 0.93 -1.92
C TRP A 68 -15.83 1.72 -2.99
N ASN A 69 -16.90 1.18 -3.58
CA ASN A 69 -17.68 1.89 -4.60
C ASN A 69 -18.44 3.10 -4.01
N ASP A 70 -18.72 3.09 -2.70
CA ASP A 70 -19.34 4.23 -2.00
C ASP A 70 -18.32 5.32 -1.63
N ILE A 71 -17.03 4.98 -1.65
CA ILE A 71 -15.92 5.88 -1.27
C ILE A 71 -15.24 6.47 -2.51
N PHE A 72 -14.96 5.62 -3.49
CA PHE A 72 -14.28 5.96 -4.73
C PHE A 72 -15.04 5.40 -5.92
N ASP A 73 -15.27 6.26 -6.91
CA ASP A 73 -15.74 5.80 -8.22
C ASP A 73 -14.75 4.81 -8.83
N LYS A 74 -15.25 3.94 -9.70
CA LYS A 74 -14.44 2.95 -10.40
C LYS A 74 -13.24 3.58 -11.12
N GLU A 75 -13.46 4.73 -11.77
CA GLU A 75 -12.39 5.47 -12.47
C GLU A 75 -11.27 5.90 -11.52
N LYS A 76 -11.63 6.38 -10.32
CA LYS A 76 -10.65 6.81 -9.33
C LYS A 76 -9.84 5.62 -8.79
N ARG A 77 -10.50 4.48 -8.56
CA ARG A 77 -9.81 3.25 -8.13
C ARG A 77 -8.83 2.75 -9.17
N ASP A 78 -9.23 2.78 -10.44
CA ASP A 78 -8.37 2.40 -11.57
C ASP A 78 -7.17 3.37 -11.72
N GLU A 79 -7.39 4.67 -11.50
CA GLU A 79 -6.31 5.67 -11.47
C GLU A 79 -5.31 5.39 -10.34
N ILE A 80 -5.79 5.18 -9.10
CA ILE A 80 -4.94 4.87 -7.95
C ILE A 80 -4.14 3.59 -8.20
N ARG A 81 -4.80 2.55 -8.74
CA ARG A 81 -4.13 1.29 -9.12
C ARG A 81 -3.04 1.51 -10.16
N LYS A 82 -3.32 2.31 -11.19
CA LYS A 82 -2.34 2.63 -12.23
C LYS A 82 -1.14 3.37 -11.64
N ASN A 83 -1.37 4.37 -10.80
CA ASN A 83 -0.30 5.12 -10.13
C ASN A 83 0.56 4.19 -9.26
N TYR A 84 -0.07 3.32 -8.47
CA TYR A 84 0.66 2.30 -7.69
C TYR A 84 1.52 1.42 -8.60
N LEU A 85 0.94 0.88 -9.69
CA LEU A 85 1.67 0.03 -10.64
C LEU A 85 2.86 0.76 -11.26
N GLU A 86 2.73 2.05 -11.57
CA GLU A 86 3.84 2.86 -12.07
C GLU A 86 4.99 2.98 -11.06
N THR A 87 4.70 3.02 -9.75
CA THR A 87 5.73 3.06 -8.70
C THR A 87 6.47 1.73 -8.52
N VAL A 88 5.77 0.60 -8.63
CA VAL A 88 6.37 -0.73 -8.40
C VAL A 88 6.95 -1.37 -9.66
N THR A 89 6.53 -0.90 -10.84
CA THR A 89 7.04 -1.42 -12.12
C THR A 89 8.43 -0.87 -12.37
N ALA A 90 9.45 -1.69 -12.15
CA ALA A 90 10.82 -1.36 -12.54
C ALA A 90 10.89 -1.11 -14.05
N LYS A 91 11.06 0.16 -14.46
CA LYS A 91 11.35 0.50 -15.85
C LYS A 91 12.75 0.01 -16.19
N ARG A 92 12.83 -1.15 -16.84
CA ARG A 92 14.07 -1.58 -17.49
C ARG A 92 14.21 -0.80 -18.79
N GLU A 93 15.22 0.06 -18.87
CA GLU A 93 15.62 0.62 -20.14
C GLU A 93 16.00 -0.53 -21.08
N LYS A 94 15.39 -0.55 -22.27
CA LYS A 94 15.75 -1.53 -23.29
C LYS A 94 17.16 -1.18 -23.76
N PRO A 95 18.12 -2.13 -23.71
CA PRO A 95 19.47 -1.86 -24.21
C PRO A 95 19.37 -1.43 -25.68
N GLY A 96 20.08 -0.36 -26.02
CA GLY A 96 20.19 0.11 -27.38
C GLY A 96 20.76 -0.97 -28.29
N ARG A 97 20.40 -0.94 -29.57
CA ARG A 97 20.79 -1.96 -30.56
C ARG A 97 22.32 -2.23 -30.58
N ASN A 98 23.13 -1.21 -30.32
CA ASN A 98 24.59 -1.31 -30.31
C ASN A 98 25.23 -1.45 -28.92
N ASP A 99 24.47 -1.40 -27.84
CA ASP A 99 24.98 -1.44 -26.46
C ASP A 99 25.50 -2.84 -26.10
N PRO A 100 26.39 -2.97 -25.10
CA PRO A 100 26.81 -4.26 -24.58
C PRO A 100 25.60 -5.11 -24.15
N CYS A 101 25.58 -6.38 -24.56
CA CYS A 101 24.45 -7.25 -24.25
C CYS A 101 24.40 -7.58 -22.75
N PRO A 102 23.25 -7.40 -22.07
CA PRO A 102 23.14 -7.61 -20.62
C PRO A 102 23.28 -9.07 -20.18
N CYS A 103 23.40 -10.02 -21.12
CA CYS A 103 23.65 -11.43 -20.81
C CYS A 103 25.13 -11.77 -20.53
N GLY A 104 26.01 -10.76 -20.55
CA GLY A 104 27.43 -10.95 -20.24
C GLY A 104 28.27 -11.56 -21.37
N SER A 105 27.71 -11.68 -22.58
CA SER A 105 28.40 -12.29 -23.73
C SER A 105 29.52 -11.45 -24.34
N GLY A 106 29.68 -10.19 -23.92
CA GLY A 106 30.63 -9.22 -24.49
C GLY A 106 30.27 -8.72 -25.91
N LYS A 107 29.17 -9.20 -26.50
CA LYS A 107 28.70 -8.78 -27.84
C LYS A 107 27.73 -7.60 -27.76
N LYS A 108 27.60 -6.84 -28.86
CA LYS A 108 26.53 -5.83 -29.00
C LYS A 108 25.15 -6.51 -28.96
N TYR A 109 24.14 -5.86 -28.38
CA TYR A 109 22.79 -6.41 -28.18
C TYR A 109 22.19 -6.99 -29.47
N LYS A 110 22.28 -6.27 -30.61
CA LYS A 110 21.82 -6.73 -31.94
C LYS A 110 22.51 -7.97 -32.52
N LYS A 111 23.63 -8.38 -31.93
CA LYS A 111 24.42 -9.56 -32.35
C LYS A 111 24.35 -10.67 -31.30
N CYS A 112 23.47 -10.53 -30.30
CA CYS A 112 23.30 -11.47 -29.21
C CYS A 112 21.81 -11.64 -28.89
N CYS A 113 21.29 -11.07 -27.80
CA CYS A 113 19.91 -11.27 -27.37
C CYS A 113 18.87 -10.43 -28.14
N GLY A 114 19.30 -9.48 -28.97
CA GLY A 114 18.45 -8.69 -29.86
C GLY A 114 18.53 -9.10 -31.32
N ALA A 115 18.95 -10.35 -31.59
CA ALA A 115 18.97 -10.95 -32.92
C ALA A 115 17.61 -11.56 -33.29
#